data_AF-A0A3B0VZ23-F1
#
_entry.id   AF-A0A3B0VZ23-F1
#
_cell.length_a   1.000
_cell.length_b   1.000
_cell.length_c   1.000
_cell.angle_alpha   90.00
_cell.angle_beta   90.00
_cell.angle_gamma   90.00
#
_symmetry.space_group_name_H-M   'P 1'
#
loop_
_entity.id
_entity.type
_entity.pdbx_description
1 polymer ?
#
loop_
_entity_poly.entity_id
_entity_poly.type
_entity_poly.pdbx_seq_one_letter_code
_entity_poly.pdbx_strand_id
1 'polypeptide(L)'
;MATQMIIRVEPGLKDKVSRLAKSEGKNLSELVRELLEKYTKERDMGAYIDNLWTKIGSNLSKNNILESDIENAIKQVRSSNAK
;
A
#
# COMPACT_ATOMS: atom_id res chain seq x y z
N MET A 1 20.24 8.68 -10.82
CA MET A 1 21.26 7.66 -11.16
C MET A 1 20.55 6.32 -11.24
N ALA A 2 20.65 5.61 -12.37
CA ALA A 2 19.96 4.32 -12.52
C ALA A 2 20.87 3.18 -12.06
N THR A 3 20.47 2.47 -11.00
CA THR A 3 21.17 1.29 -10.49
C THR A 3 20.80 0.06 -11.33
N GLN A 4 21.78 -0.75 -11.74
CA GLN A 4 21.53 -1.96 -12.51
C GLN A 4 21.25 -3.15 -11.58
N MET A 5 20.29 -3.99 -11.94
CA MET A 5 19.94 -5.22 -11.21
C MET A 5 19.90 -6.38 -12.19
N ILE A 6 20.63 -7.46 -11.88
CA ILE A 6 20.67 -8.69 -12.67
C ILE A 6 19.83 -9.75 -11.96
N ILE A 7 18.78 -10.26 -12.61
CA ILE A 7 17.88 -11.27 -12.05
C ILE A 7 18.01 -12.55 -12.87
N ARG A 8 18.22 -13.68 -12.19
CA ARG A 8 18.10 -15.01 -12.79
C ARG A 8 16.65 -15.45 -12.71
N VAL A 9 16.08 -15.81 -13.85
CA VAL A 9 14.70 -16.31 -13.97
C VAL A 9 14.67 -17.61 -14.76
N GLU A 10 13.67 -18.42 -14.50
CA GLU A 10 13.41 -19.63 -15.28
C GLU A 10 13.10 -19.25 -16.76
N PRO A 11 13.62 -19.99 -17.75
CA PRO A 11 13.45 -19.63 -19.17
C PRO A 11 11.98 -19.47 -19.60
N GLY A 12 11.09 -20.36 -19.17
CA GLY A 12 9.67 -20.28 -19.47
C GLY A 12 9.00 -19.03 -18.89
N LEU A 13 9.41 -18.58 -17.71
CA LEU A 13 8.95 -17.32 -17.13
C LEU A 13 9.41 -16.12 -17.97
N LYS A 14 10.68 -16.10 -18.41
CA LYS A 14 11.20 -15.02 -19.27
C LYS A 14 10.38 -14.89 -20.56
N ASP A 15 10.05 -16.01 -21.19
CA ASP A 15 9.29 -16.01 -22.44
C ASP A 15 7.87 -15.49 -22.25
N LYS A 16 7.19 -15.91 -21.18
CA LYS A 16 5.84 -15.42 -20.85
C LYS A 16 5.83 -13.91 -20.61
N VAL A 17 6.75 -13.42 -19.78
CA VAL A 17 6.84 -11.99 -19.45
C VAL A 17 7.23 -11.18 -20.69
N SER A 18 8.12 -11.69 -21.54
CA SER A 18 8.49 -11.03 -22.80
C SER A 18 7.31 -10.91 -23.77
N ARG A 19 6.48 -11.96 -23.88
CA ARG A 19 5.25 -11.91 -24.69
C ARG A 19 4.25 -10.90 -24.14
N LEU A 20 4.07 -10.87 -22.81
CA LEU A 20 3.17 -9.92 -22.14
C LEU A 20 3.64 -8.47 -22.36
N ALA A 21 4.93 -8.21 -22.19
CA ALA A 21 5.51 -6.89 -22.44
C ALA A 21 5.26 -6.43 -23.88
N LYS A 22 5.48 -7.32 -24.85
CA LYS A 22 5.21 -7.04 -26.28
C LYS A 22 3.73 -6.75 -26.54
N SER A 23 2.80 -7.48 -25.94
CA SER A 23 1.36 -7.21 -26.12
C SER A 23 0.94 -5.85 -25.54
N GLU A 24 1.64 -5.35 -24.54
CA GLU A 24 1.42 -4.02 -23.96
C GLU A 24 2.23 -2.92 -24.66
N GLY A 25 3.01 -3.24 -25.70
CA GLY A 25 3.90 -2.30 -26.38
C GLY A 25 5.10 -1.85 -25.55
N LYS A 26 5.43 -2.57 -24.46
CA LYS A 26 6.49 -2.23 -23.50
C LYS A 26 7.73 -3.10 -23.70
N ASN A 27 8.88 -2.60 -23.26
CA ASN A 27 10.07 -3.43 -23.11
C ASN A 27 9.96 -4.29 -21.84
N LEU A 28 10.62 -5.45 -21.85
CA LEU A 28 10.73 -6.34 -20.69
C LEU A 28 11.24 -5.60 -19.44
N SER A 29 12.25 -4.75 -19.58
CA SER A 29 12.80 -3.96 -18.47
C SER A 29 11.82 -2.93 -17.93
N GLU A 30 10.95 -2.37 -18.77
CA GLU A 30 9.91 -1.42 -18.35
C GLU A 30 8.82 -2.14 -17.58
N LEU A 31 8.34 -3.27 -18.10
CA LEU A 31 7.35 -4.10 -17.41
C LEU A 31 7.86 -4.59 -16.05
N VAL A 32 9.11 -5.06 -15.97
CA VAL A 32 9.71 -5.49 -14.70
C VAL A 32 9.84 -4.31 -13.72
N ARG A 33 10.19 -3.12 -14.20
CA ARG A 33 10.25 -1.91 -13.36
C ARG A 33 8.87 -1.57 -12.81
N GLU A 34 7.84 -1.52 -13.65
CA GLU A 34 6.47 -1.24 -13.24
C GLU A 34 5.94 -2.27 -12.23
N LEU A 35 6.23 -3.57 -12.45
CA LEU A 35 5.87 -4.62 -11.52
C LEU A 35 6.52 -4.44 -10.14
N LEU A 36 7.81 -4.07 -10.11
CA LEU A 36 8.52 -3.82 -8.86
C LEU A 36 8.01 -2.54 -8.17
N GLU A 37 7.75 -1.48 -8.92
CA GLU A 37 7.16 -0.25 -8.37
C GLU A 37 5.76 -0.49 -7.80
N LYS A 38 4.93 -1.27 -8.49
CA LYS A 38 3.61 -1.65 -8.00
C LYS A 38 3.74 -2.52 -6.75
N TYR A 39 4.61 -3.52 -6.78
CA TYR A 39 4.87 -4.41 -5.65
C TYR A 39 5.33 -3.64 -4.41
N THR A 40 6.22 -2.65 -4.57
CA THR A 40 6.68 -1.82 -3.43
C THR A 40 5.60 -0.86 -2.96
N LYS A 41 4.85 -0.21 -3.86
CA LYS A 41 3.74 0.67 -3.48
C LYS A 41 2.61 -0.07 -2.75
N GLU A 42 2.25 -1.27 -3.21
CA GLU A 42 1.21 -2.09 -2.58
C GLU A 42 1.67 -2.66 -1.24
N ARG A 43 2.97 -2.98 -1.10
CA ARG A 43 3.55 -3.48 0.16
C ARG A 43 4.08 -2.39 1.08
N ASP A 44 4.07 -1.13 0.69
CA ASP A 44 4.32 -0.01 1.59
C ASP A 44 3.10 0.16 2.51
N MET A 45 2.92 -0.84 3.37
CA MET A 45 1.89 -0.87 4.40
C MET A 45 2.10 0.31 5.36
N GLY A 46 3.32 0.84 5.49
CA GLY A 46 3.61 2.04 6.26
C GLY A 46 2.87 3.24 5.69
N ALA A 47 3.14 3.59 4.43
CA ALA A 47 2.45 4.70 3.76
C ALA A 47 0.93 4.49 3.68
N TYR A 48 0.48 3.24 3.50
CA TYR A 48 -0.95 2.91 3.51
C TYR A 48 -1.59 3.15 4.89
N ILE A 49 -0.95 2.68 5.97
CA ILE A 49 -1.40 2.89 7.36
C ILE A 49 -1.38 4.38 7.71
N ASP A 50 -0.33 5.11 7.33
CA ASP A 50 -0.22 6.55 7.57
C ASP A 50 -1.34 7.32 6.86
N ASN A 51 -1.69 6.94 5.63
CA ASN A 51 -2.81 7.52 4.90
C ASN A 51 -4.16 7.20 5.58
N LEU A 52 -4.34 5.98 6.10
CA LEU A 52 -5.53 5.63 6.88
C LEU A 52 -5.64 6.50 8.14
N TRP A 53 -4.56 6.63 8.92
CA TRP A 53 -4.54 7.50 10.10
C TRP A 53 -4.81 8.95 9.75
N THR A 54 -4.24 9.45 8.64
CA THR A 54 -4.49 10.81 8.14
C THR A 54 -5.96 11.03 7.79
N LYS A 55 -6.60 10.07 7.11
CA LYS A 55 -8.04 10.14 6.79
C LYS A 55 -8.91 10.10 8.04
N ILE A 56 -8.59 9.24 9.00
CA ILE A 56 -9.30 9.17 10.28
C ILE A 56 -9.18 10.50 11.01
N GLY A 57 -7.95 11.03 11.17
CA GLY A 57 -7.71 12.33 11.81
C GLY A 57 -8.48 13.47 11.12
N SER A 58 -8.45 13.52 9.78
CA SER A 58 -9.20 14.53 9.02
C SER A 58 -10.71 14.45 9.26
N ASN A 59 -11.28 13.24 9.31
CA ASN A 59 -12.70 13.06 9.60
C ASN A 59 -13.06 13.45 11.04
N LEU A 60 -12.20 13.14 12.01
CA LEU A 60 -12.39 13.55 13.40
C LEU A 60 -12.40 15.08 13.53
N SER A 61 -11.43 15.76 12.92
CA SER A 61 -11.38 17.23 12.92
C SER A 61 -12.58 17.86 12.22
N LYS A 62 -13.02 17.32 11.07
CA LYS A 62 -14.22 17.83 10.35
C LYS A 62 -15.50 17.72 11.18
N ASN A 63 -15.59 16.70 12.02
CA ASN A 63 -16.75 16.47 12.88
C ASN A 63 -16.63 17.16 14.25
N ASN A 64 -15.62 18.02 14.46
CA ASN A 64 -15.32 18.69 15.73
C ASN A 64 -15.21 17.73 16.92
N ILE A 65 -14.73 16.50 16.67
CA ILE A 65 -14.50 15.52 17.73
C ILE A 65 -13.33 15.99 18.58
N LEU A 66 -13.56 16.14 19.88
CA LEU A 66 -12.55 16.53 20.86
C LEU A 66 -11.90 15.30 21.49
N GLU A 67 -10.75 15.51 22.11
CA GLU A 67 -10.05 14.47 22.88
C GLU A 67 -10.95 13.88 23.98
N SER A 68 -11.77 14.73 24.63
CA SER A 68 -12.76 14.31 25.63
C SER A 68 -13.80 13.33 25.09
N ASP A 69 -14.20 13.47 23.82
CA ASP A 69 -15.17 12.59 23.19
C ASP A 69 -14.57 11.20 22.94
N ILE A 70 -13.30 11.15 22.58
CA ILE A 70 -12.54 9.90 22.41
C ILE A 70 -12.40 9.19 23.76
N GLU A 71 -12.04 9.91 24.82
CA GLU A 71 -11.97 9.31 26.17
C GLU A 71 -13.30 8.74 26.63
N ASN A 72 -14.40 9.48 26.40
CA ASN A 72 -15.73 9.06 26.77
C ASN A 72 -16.15 7.80 26.00
N ALA A 73 -15.87 7.74 24.70
CA ALA A 73 -16.13 6.56 23.88
C ALA A 73 -15.33 5.33 24.39
N ILE A 74 -14.05 5.50 24.75
CA ILE A 74 -13.23 4.42 25.31
C ILE A 74 -13.81 3.92 26.64
N LYS A 75 -14.18 4.84 27.54
CA LYS A 75 -14.80 4.49 28.84
C LYS A 75 -16.10 3.71 28.63
N GLN A 76 -16.93 4.12 27.67
CA GLN A 76 -18.22 3.50 27.38
C GLN A 76 -18.09 2.07 26.84
N VAL A 77 -17.16 1.85 25.91
CA VAL A 77 -16.88 0.50 25.36
C VAL A 77 -16.33 -0.43 26.44
N ARG A 78 -15.36 0.04 27.24
CA ARG A 78 -14.78 -0.76 28.33
C ARG A 78 -15.82 -1.14 29.39
N SER A 79 -16.72 -0.21 29.72
CA SER A 79 -17.82 -0.48 30.67
C SER A 79 -18.84 -1.45 30.09
N SER A 80 -19.04 -1.46 28.78
CA SER A 80 -19.96 -2.39 28.10
C SER A 80 -19.39 -3.81 28.00
N ASN A 81 -18.08 -3.94 27.81
CA ASN A 81 -17.39 -5.24 27.75
C ASN A 81 -17.11 -5.86 29.14
N ALA A 82 -17.35 -5.10 30.22
CA ALA A 82 -17.20 -5.58 31.61
C ALA A 82 -18.50 -6.18 32.18
N LYS A 83 -19.56 -6.26 31.38
CA LYS A 83 -20.80 -7.02 31.67
C LYS A 83 -20.74 -8.40 31.05
#